data_AF-A0A2V9VGB8-F1
#
_entry.id   AF-A0A2V9VGB8-F1
#
_cell.length_a   1.000
_cell.length_b   1.000
_cell.length_c   1.000
_cell.angle_alpha   90.00
_cell.angle_beta   90.00
_cell.angle_gamma   90.00
#
_symmetry.space_group_name_H-M   'P 1'
#
loop_
_entity.id
_entity.type
_entity.pdbx_description
1 polymer ?
#
loop_
_entity_poly.entity_id
_entity_poly.type
_entity_poly.pdbx_seq_one_letter_code
_entity_poly.pdbx_strand_id
1 'polypeptide(L)'
;MRNFILGIIITLLVLVLCGLAYAYLGFFSTNADATPPRIEIRIANKALDASMERHAPRVNNPVPPTDENLIDGIKIYTMNCALC
;
A
#
# COMPACT_ATOMS: atom_id res chain seq x y z
N MET A 1 -28.35 4.46 -27.87
CA MET A 1 -27.93 3.84 -26.58
C MET A 1 -26.64 3.03 -26.71
N ARG A 2 -26.57 2.02 -27.60
CA ARG A 2 -25.40 1.12 -27.73
C ARG A 2 -24.07 1.84 -28.02
N ASN A 3 -24.05 2.79 -28.94
CA ASN A 3 -22.82 3.52 -29.31
C ASN A 3 -22.33 4.45 -28.20
N PHE A 4 -23.25 4.99 -27.39
CA PHE A 4 -22.91 5.83 -26.25
C PHE A 4 -22.28 5.00 -25.11
N ILE A 5 -22.86 3.82 -24.82
CA ILE A 5 -22.30 2.88 -23.83
C ILE A 5 -20.93 2.36 -24.29
N LEU A 6 -20.78 2.04 -25.59
CA LEU A 6 -19.49 1.66 -26.17
C LEU A 6 -18.45 2.78 -26.02
N GLY A 7 -18.84 4.04 -26.23
CA GLY A 7 -17.96 5.19 -25.99
C GLY A 7 -17.46 5.24 -24.55
N ILE A 8 -18.34 5.07 -23.55
CA ILE A 8 -17.98 5.06 -22.12
C ILE A 8 -17.05 3.89 -21.79
N ILE A 9 -17.31 2.70 -22.34
CA ILE A 9 -16.45 1.53 -22.10
C ILE A 9 -15.05 1.78 -22.66
N ILE A 10 -14.96 2.32 -23.88
CA ILE A 10 -13.69 2.61 -24.54
C ILE A 10 -12.90 3.66 -23.75
N THR A 11 -13.53 4.74 -23.28
CA THR A 11 -12.83 5.76 -22.49
C THR A 11 -12.31 5.22 -21.17
N LEU A 12 -13.08 4.38 -20.47
CA LEU A 12 -12.63 3.69 -19.25
C LEU A 12 -11.43 2.78 -19.51
N LEU A 13 -11.49 2.00 -20.58
CA LEU A 13 -10.42 1.07 -20.96
C LEU A 13 -9.12 1.82 -21.29
N VAL A 14 -9.23 2.92 -22.05
CA VAL A 14 -8.09 3.81 -22.35
C VAL A 14 -7.51 4.41 -21.07
N LEU A 15 -8.35 4.88 -20.14
CA LEU A 15 -7.90 5.46 -18.87
C LEU A 15 -7.09 4.45 -18.03
N VAL A 16 -7.57 3.21 -17.93
CA VAL A 16 -6.85 2.13 -17.23
C VAL A 16 -5.53 1.81 -17.93
N LEU A 17 -5.53 1.69 -19.26
CA LEU A 17 -4.30 1.43 -20.02
C LEU A 17 -3.26 2.54 -19.86
N CYS A 18 -3.67 3.81 -19.88
CA CYS A 18 -2.78 4.93 -19.64
C CYS A 18 -2.19 4.90 -18.23
N GLY A 19 -3.00 4.60 -17.21
CA GLY A 19 -2.52 4.45 -15.83
C GLY A 19 -1.49 3.32 -15.68
N LEU A 20 -1.76 2.16 -16.30
CA LEU A 20 -0.81 1.04 -16.32
C LEU A 20 0.47 1.36 -17.07
N ALA A 21 0.37 1.97 -18.26
CA ALA A 21 1.54 2.39 -19.03
C ALA A 21 2.39 3.37 -18.22
N TYR A 22 1.77 4.35 -17.55
CA TYR A 22 2.47 5.31 -16.71
C TYR A 22 3.21 4.64 -15.53
N ALA A 23 2.59 3.63 -14.91
CA ALA A 23 3.24 2.81 -13.88
C ALA A 23 4.41 1.97 -14.43
N TYR A 24 4.22 1.27 -15.54
CA TYR A 24 5.24 0.41 -16.15
C TYR A 24 6.42 1.19 -16.76
N LEU A 25 6.19 2.42 -17.20
CA LEU A 25 7.24 3.31 -17.72
C LEU A 25 8.13 3.89 -16.60
N GLY A 26 7.88 3.56 -15.33
CA GLY A 26 8.72 3.94 -14.20
C GLY A 26 8.54 5.38 -13.73
N PHE A 27 7.46 6.06 -14.13
CA PHE A 27 7.16 7.40 -13.64
C PHE A 27 6.70 7.42 -12.18
N PHE A 28 6.30 6.27 -11.64
CA PHE A 28 6.08 6.09 -10.21
C PHE A 28 7.41 5.81 -9.51
N SER A 29 7.86 6.74 -8.67
CA SER A 29 9.01 6.54 -7.79
C SER A 29 8.65 5.55 -6.69
N THR A 30 9.31 4.38 -6.69
CA THR A 30 9.18 3.36 -5.63
C THR A 30 10.31 3.43 -4.61
N ASN A 31 11.03 4.56 -4.54
CA ASN A 31 12.06 4.76 -3.51
C ASN A 31 11.43 4.78 -2.12
N ALA A 32 12.10 4.20 -1.14
CA ALA A 32 11.62 4.12 0.24
C ALA A 32 11.41 5.50 0.91
N ASP A 33 12.10 6.54 0.43
CA ASP A 33 12.05 7.92 0.92
C ASP A 33 11.21 8.86 0.04
N ALA A 34 10.71 8.39 -1.11
CA ALA A 34 9.84 9.19 -1.96
C ALA A 34 8.48 9.37 -1.29
N THR A 35 8.00 10.62 -1.22
CA THR A 35 6.67 10.90 -0.67
C THR A 35 5.60 10.57 -1.72
N PRO A 36 4.77 9.52 -1.53
CA PRO A 36 3.76 9.15 -2.51
C PRO A 36 2.61 10.17 -2.58
N PRO A 37 1.94 10.29 -3.74
CA PRO A 37 0.75 11.11 -3.89
C PRO A 37 -0.40 10.63 -2.99
N ARG A 38 -1.26 11.56 -2.53
CA ARG A 38 -2.36 11.28 -1.60
C ARG A 38 -3.33 10.17 -2.05
N ILE A 39 -3.55 10.05 -3.36
CA ILE A 39 -4.44 9.03 -3.93
C ILE A 39 -3.84 7.63 -3.72
N GLU A 40 -2.54 7.49 -3.95
CA GLU A 40 -1.82 6.23 -3.77
C GLU A 40 -1.86 5.78 -2.30
N ILE A 41 -1.51 6.68 -1.38
CA ILE A 41 -1.58 6.41 0.08
C ILE A 41 -2.96 5.88 0.46
N ARG A 42 -4.03 6.54 -0.02
CA ARG A 42 -5.40 6.17 0.34
C ARG A 42 -5.80 4.80 -0.21
N ILE A 43 -5.38 4.46 -1.42
CA ILE A 43 -5.70 3.17 -2.05
C ILE A 43 -4.86 2.07 -1.42
N ALA A 44 -3.54 2.29 -1.30
CA ALA A 44 -2.58 1.33 -0.77
C ALA A 44 -2.89 0.96 0.69
N ASN A 45 -3.06 1.95 1.58
CA ASN A 45 -3.37 1.68 2.98
C ASN A 45 -4.71 0.95 3.14
N LYS A 46 -5.75 1.37 2.41
CA LYS A 46 -7.04 0.66 2.47
C LYS A 46 -6.96 -0.79 1.99
N ALA A 47 -6.22 -1.04 0.92
CA ALA A 47 -6.03 -2.39 0.41
C ALA A 47 -5.24 -3.25 1.40
N LEU A 48 -4.20 -2.68 2.01
CA LEU A 48 -3.39 -3.34 3.04
C LEU A 48 -4.22 -3.65 4.29
N ASP A 49 -4.94 -2.67 4.83
CA ASP A 49 -5.80 -2.82 6.00
C ASP A 49 -6.84 -3.92 5.78
N ALA A 50 -7.54 -3.90 4.64
CA ALA A 50 -8.55 -4.91 4.31
C ALA A 50 -7.95 -6.32 4.16
N SER A 51 -6.73 -6.44 3.62
CA SER A 51 -6.02 -7.71 3.52
C SER A 51 -5.62 -8.23 4.90
N MET A 52 -5.10 -7.35 5.75
CA MET A 52 -4.70 -7.66 7.13
C MET A 52 -5.90 -8.07 7.97
N GLU A 53 -7.02 -7.35 7.93
CA GLU A 53 -8.24 -7.72 8.65
C GLU A 53 -8.77 -9.11 8.28
N ARG A 54 -8.54 -9.53 7.03
CA ARG A 54 -9.00 -10.82 6.49
C ARG A 54 -8.06 -11.97 6.84
N HIS A 55 -6.75 -11.76 6.81
CA HIS A 55 -5.77 -12.85 6.91
C HIS A 55 -4.98 -12.88 8.23
N ALA A 56 -4.90 -11.76 8.96
CA ALA A 56 -4.14 -11.71 10.18
C ALA A 56 -4.81 -12.56 11.28
N PRO A 57 -4.02 -13.34 12.04
CA PRO A 57 -4.55 -14.04 13.20
C PRO A 57 -5.03 -13.01 14.23
N ARG A 58 -6.25 -13.20 14.74
CA ARG A 58 -6.83 -12.33 15.79
C ARG A 58 -6.30 -12.72 17.16
N VAL A 59 -5.02 -12.46 17.39
CA VAL A 59 -4.33 -12.69 18.66
C VAL A 59 -3.86 -11.37 19.24
N ASN A 60 -3.94 -11.26 20.57
CA ASN A 60 -3.31 -10.15 21.27
C ASN A 60 -1.79 -10.37 21.30
N ASN A 61 -1.04 -9.27 21.30
CA ASN A 61 0.40 -9.35 21.52
C ASN A 61 0.66 -10.00 22.89
N PRO A 62 1.39 -11.14 22.95
CA PRO A 62 1.69 -11.79 24.22
C PRO A 62 2.66 -10.98 25.09
N VAL A 63 3.40 -10.04 24.49
CA VAL A 63 4.38 -9.20 25.18
C VAL A 63 3.67 -7.96 25.76
N PRO A 64 3.73 -7.74 27.08
CA PRO A 64 3.11 -6.56 27.68
C PRO A 64 3.86 -5.29 27.27
N PRO A 65 3.16 -4.15 27.06
CA PRO A 65 3.76 -2.89 26.62
C PRO A 65 4.43 -2.15 27.79
N THR A 66 5.48 -2.74 28.37
CA THR A 66 6.32 -2.10 29.38
C THR A 66 7.46 -1.34 28.72
N ASP A 67 8.03 -0.35 29.42
CA ASP A 67 9.15 0.44 28.90
C ASP A 67 10.35 -0.45 28.52
N GLU A 68 10.66 -1.47 29.33
CA GLU A 68 11.73 -2.44 29.06
C GLU A 68 11.50 -3.20 27.74
N ASN A 69 10.29 -3.73 27.53
CA ASN A 69 9.95 -4.46 26.31
C ASN A 69 9.96 -3.57 25.07
N LEU A 70 9.57 -2.30 25.20
CA LEU A 70 9.63 -1.33 24.10
C LEU A 70 11.08 -0.97 23.76
N ILE A 71 11.93 -0.76 24.76
CA ILE A 71 13.36 -0.48 24.58
C ILE A 71 14.06 -1.66 23.90
N ASP A 72 13.77 -2.88 24.31
CA ASP A 72 14.37 -4.06 23.67
C ASP A 72 13.79 -4.32 22.28
N GLY A 73 12.49 -4.08 22.09
CA GLY A 73 11.85 -4.14 20.77
C GLY A 73 12.47 -3.17 19.76
N ILE A 74 12.75 -1.92 20.15
CA ILE A 74 13.35 -0.94 19.23
C ILE A 74 14.81 -1.25 18.90
N LYS A 75 15.57 -1.84 19.84
CA LYS A 75 16.92 -2.37 19.53
C LYS A 75 16.85 -3.47 18.48
N ILE A 76 15.92 -4.42 18.61
CA ILE A 76 15.76 -5.50 17.63
C ILE A 76 15.35 -4.93 16.26
N TYR A 77 14.37 -4.00 16.25
CA TYR A 77 13.91 -3.37 15.02
C TYR A 77 15.02 -2.61 14.29
N THR A 78 15.78 -1.79 15.01
CA THR A 78 16.89 -1.01 14.43
C THR A 78 18.01 -1.90 13.88
N MET A 79 18.34 -2.98 14.58
CA MET A 79 19.41 -3.89 14.17
C MET A 79 19.03 -4.81 13.00
N ASN A 80 17.75 -5.17 12.85
CA ASN A 80 17.34 -6.23 11.93
C ASN A 80 16.35 -5.80 10.85
N CYS A 81 15.58 -4.72 11.06
CA CYS A 81 14.41 -4.40 10.24
C CYS A 81 14.41 -2.98 9.66
N ALA A 82 15.24 -2.07 10.16
CA ALA A 82 15.22 -0.66 9.75
C ALA A 82 15.87 -0.37 8.38
N LEU A 83 16.38 -1.38 7.69
CA LEU A 83 17.17 -1.23 6.44
C LEU A 83 16.45 -1.79 5.20
N CYS A 84 15.17 -2.16 5.32
CA CYS A 84 14.32 -2.57 4.20
C CYS A 84 13.57 -1.37 3.61
#